data_AF-A0A257LT29-F1
#
_entry.id   AF-A0A257LT29-F1
#
_cell.length_a   1.000
_cell.length_b   1.000
_cell.length_c   1.000
_cell.angle_alpha   90.00
_cell.angle_beta   90.00
_cell.angle_gamma   90.00
#
_symmetry.space_group_name_H-M   'P 1'
#
loop_
_entity.id
_entity.type
_entity.pdbx_description
1 polymer ?
#
loop_
_entity_poly.entity_id
_entity_poly.type
_entity_poly.pdbx_seq_one_letter_code
_entity_poly.pdbx_strand_id
1 'polypeptide(L)'
;MRDRFAQLLKPWSPYLPDSDIYLVGGTVRDILMGREPNDFDFVIIKQDAATVAREFAHRIRGVVVELDPTRNEYRVVKQPYTFDFVGADESEATRLHGECDRLLCT
;
A
#
# COMPACT_ATOMS: atom_id res chain seq x y z
N MET A 1 5.03 9.84 -16.32
CA MET A 1 3.94 9.31 -15.45
C MET A 1 4.51 8.37 -14.38
N ARG A 2 5.29 7.34 -14.74
CA ARG A 2 6.06 6.51 -13.79
C ARG A 2 6.86 7.32 -12.77
N ASP A 3 7.51 8.39 -13.21
CA ASP A 3 8.39 9.19 -12.35
C ASP A 3 7.68 9.84 -11.17
N ARG A 4 6.39 10.19 -11.33
CA ARG A 4 5.61 10.82 -10.26
C ARG A 4 5.25 9.82 -9.17
N PHE A 5 4.82 8.61 -9.54
CA PHE A 5 4.57 7.55 -8.57
C PHE A 5 5.84 7.21 -7.80
N ALA A 6 6.97 7.03 -8.51
CA ALA A 6 8.25 6.77 -7.88
C ALA A 6 8.66 7.88 -6.90
N GLN A 7 8.49 9.15 -7.26
CA GLN A 7 8.79 10.29 -6.38
C GLN A 7 7.94 10.30 -5.12
N LEU A 8 6.63 10.05 -5.24
CA LEU A 8 5.69 10.10 -4.12
C LEU A 8 5.82 8.88 -3.18
N LEU A 9 6.22 7.73 -3.72
CA LEU A 9 6.46 6.52 -2.94
C LEU A 9 7.87 6.43 -2.37
N LYS A 10 8.84 7.16 -2.94
CA LYS A 10 10.25 7.14 -2.52
C LYS A 10 10.47 7.30 -1.00
N PRO A 11 9.73 8.17 -0.28
CA PRO A 11 9.90 8.29 1.18
C PRO A 11 9.49 7.03 1.95
N TRP A 12 8.61 6.21 1.38
CA TRP A 12 7.97 5.08 2.05
C TRP A 12 8.51 3.72 1.58
N SER A 13 8.97 3.64 0.33
CA SER A 13 9.52 2.43 -0.30
C SER A 13 10.56 1.69 0.55
N PRO A 14 11.51 2.33 1.27
CA PRO A 14 12.47 1.62 2.12
C PRO A 14 11.84 0.86 3.31
N TYR A 15 10.59 1.18 3.65
CA TYR A 15 9.88 0.59 4.78
C TYR A 15 8.84 -0.44 4.36
N LEU A 16 8.48 -0.46 3.07
CA LEU A 16 7.63 -1.50 2.50
C LEU A 16 8.46 -2.78 2.31
N PRO A 17 7.90 -3.96 2.59
CA PRO A 17 8.61 -5.22 2.39
C PRO A 17 8.77 -5.53 0.89
N ASP A 18 9.83 -6.28 0.59
CA ASP A 18 10.27 -6.67 -0.76
C ASP A 18 9.37 -7.79 -1.31
N SER A 19 8.10 -7.47 -1.55
CA SER A 19 7.02 -8.42 -1.83
C SER A 19 5.98 -7.86 -2.79
N ASP A 20 5.05 -8.71 -3.23
CA ASP A 20 3.91 -8.35 -4.08
C ASP A 20 2.93 -7.41 -3.36
N ILE A 21 3.30 -6.13 -3.31
CA ILE A 21 2.50 -5.02 -2.79
C ILE A 21 2.11 -4.12 -3.96
N TYR A 22 0.82 -3.82 -4.05
CA TYR A 22 0.26 -2.98 -5.10
C TYR A 22 -0.33 -1.73 -4.50
N LEU A 23 0.06 -0.57 -5.02
CA LEU A 23 -0.66 0.68 -4.78
C LEU A 23 -1.96 0.67 -5.59
N VAL A 24 -3.10 0.85 -4.94
CA VAL A 24 -4.42 0.75 -5.57
C VAL A 24 -5.31 1.94 -5.22
N GLY A 25 -6.60 1.84 -5.55
CA GLY A 25 -7.63 2.65 -4.92
C GLY A 25 -7.59 4.15 -5.26
N GLY A 26 -7.99 4.94 -4.26
CA GLY A 26 -8.09 6.40 -4.40
C GLY A 26 -6.73 7.05 -4.61
N THR A 27 -5.68 6.44 -4.04
CA THR A 27 -4.31 6.94 -4.17
C THR A 27 -3.84 6.98 -5.62
N VAL A 28 -4.09 5.91 -6.39
CA VAL A 28 -3.72 5.89 -7.82
C VAL A 28 -4.44 7.01 -8.58
N ARG A 29 -5.76 7.16 -8.37
CA ARG A 29 -6.56 8.23 -8.99
C ARG A 29 -5.99 9.60 -8.65
N ASP A 30 -5.69 9.87 -7.39
CA ASP A 30 -5.23 11.19 -6.95
C ASP A 30 -3.85 11.54 -7.53
N ILE A 31 -2.94 10.56 -7.61
CA ILE A 31 -1.64 10.75 -8.27
C ILE A 31 -1.81 11.06 -9.77
N LEU A 32 -2.70 10.34 -10.46
CA LEU A 32 -3.00 10.57 -11.87
C LEU A 32 -3.63 11.95 -12.11
N MET A 33 -4.42 12.45 -11.16
CA MET A 33 -4.99 13.80 -11.17
C MET A 33 -3.97 14.90 -10.78
N GLY A 34 -2.72 14.52 -10.51
CA GLY A 34 -1.67 15.47 -10.19
C GLY A 34 -1.66 15.93 -8.72
N ARG A 35 -2.41 15.28 -7.84
CA ARG A 35 -2.50 15.59 -6.41
C ARG A 35 -1.40 14.85 -5.62
N GLU A 36 -1.09 15.37 -4.44
CA GLU A 36 -0.23 14.69 -3.45
C GLU A 36 -1.14 13.97 -2.45
N PRO A 37 -1.20 12.63 -2.47
CA PRO A 37 -2.04 11.89 -1.54
C PRO A 37 -1.41 11.89 -0.15
N ASN A 38 -2.26 12.02 0.87
CA ASN A 38 -1.89 11.69 2.24
C ASN A 38 -2.43 10.31 2.66
N ASP A 39 -3.31 9.72 1.84
CA ASP A 39 -3.93 8.42 2.08
C ASP A 39 -3.43 7.42 1.03
N PHE A 40 -2.80 6.35 1.48
CA PHE A 40 -2.14 5.35 0.64
C PHE A 40 -2.80 3.98 0.81
N ASP A 41 -3.47 3.50 -0.24
CA ASP A 41 -4.11 2.18 -0.27
C ASP A 41 -3.18 1.12 -0.85
N PHE A 42 -2.88 0.07 -0.08
CA PHE A 42 -2.04 -1.06 -0.51
C PHE A 42 -2.77 -2.40 -0.42
N VAL A 43 -2.57 -3.22 -1.46
CA VAL A 43 -2.96 -4.64 -1.46
C VAL A 43 -1.73 -5.53 -1.39
N ILE A 44 -1.76 -6.55 -0.53
CA ILE A 44 -0.67 -7.47 -0.25
C ILE A 44 -1.10 -8.90 -0.58
N ILE A 45 -0.35 -9.62 -1.41
CA ILE A 45 -0.83 -10.89 -1.99
C ILE A 45 -0.17 -12.14 -1.39
N LYS A 46 1.05 -12.01 -0.86
CA LYS A 46 1.86 -13.15 -0.38
C LYS A 46 2.21 -13.10 1.10
N GLN A 47 1.73 -12.10 1.81
CA GLN A 47 2.03 -11.88 3.23
C GLN A 47 0.79 -11.46 3.99
N ASP A 48 0.81 -11.73 5.30
CA ASP A 48 -0.20 -11.28 6.23
C ASP A 48 -0.12 -9.74 6.41
N ALA A 49 -1.24 -9.04 6.23
CA ALA A 49 -1.25 -7.59 6.26
C ALA A 49 -1.03 -7.05 7.68
N ALA A 50 -1.38 -7.81 8.71
CA ALA A 50 -1.08 -7.44 10.10
C ALA A 50 0.44 -7.35 10.32
N THR A 51 1.17 -8.35 9.82
CA THR A 51 2.63 -8.42 9.90
C THR A 51 3.27 -7.23 9.19
N VAL A 52 2.86 -6.97 7.94
CA VAL A 52 3.38 -5.84 7.16
C VAL A 52 3.06 -4.50 7.81
N ALA A 53 1.82 -4.29 8.26
CA ALA A 53 1.41 -3.06 8.92
C ALA A 53 2.22 -2.81 10.21
N ARG A 54 2.46 -3.84 11.03
CA ARG A 54 3.25 -3.72 12.26
C ARG A 54 4.72 -3.39 11.98
N GLU A 55 5.34 -4.07 11.03
CA GLU A 55 6.73 -3.78 10.65
C GLU A 55 6.88 -2.38 10.06
N PHE A 56 5.98 -2.01 9.14
CA PHE A 56 5.97 -0.69 8.52
C PHE A 56 5.79 0.40 9.57
N ALA A 57 4.79 0.28 10.45
CA ALA A 57 4.55 1.22 11.55
C ALA A 57 5.76 1.36 12.46
N HIS A 58 6.40 0.25 12.85
CA HIS A 58 7.62 0.28 13.66
C HIS A 58 8.73 1.10 12.99
N ARG A 59 8.98 0.87 11.69
CA ARG A 59 10.03 1.57 10.94
C ARG A 59 9.74 3.06 10.77
N ILE A 60 8.49 3.44 10.49
CA ILE A 60 8.12 4.85 10.29
C ILE A 60 7.80 5.60 11.58
N ARG A 61 7.78 4.91 12.73
CA ARG A 61 7.27 5.40 14.03
C ARG A 61 5.81 5.84 13.97
N GLY A 62 4.99 5.05 13.28
CA GLY A 62 3.54 5.22 13.18
C GLY A 62 2.79 4.37 14.20
N VAL A 63 1.46 4.49 14.20
CA VAL A 63 0.55 3.72 15.04
C VAL A 63 -0.28 2.78 14.17
N VAL A 64 -0.36 1.50 14.52
CA VAL A 64 -1.23 0.53 13.86
C VAL A 64 -2.64 0.63 14.44
N VAL A 65 -3.64 0.63 13.57
CA VAL A 65 -5.07 0.52 13.88
C VAL A 65 -5.59 -0.72 13.18
N GLU A 66 -6.18 -1.62 13.94
CA GLU A 66 -6.87 -2.80 13.41
C GLU A 66 -8.25 -2.37 12.92
N LEU A 67 -8.46 -2.37 11.60
CA LEU A 67 -9.74 -1.97 11.00
C LEU A 67 -10.70 -3.15 10.98
N ASP A 68 -10.27 -4.24 10.32
CA ASP A 68 -10.98 -5.52 10.30
C ASP A 68 -9.97 -6.67 10.18
N PRO A 69 -9.47 -7.20 11.31
CA PRO A 69 -8.56 -8.34 11.31
C PRO A 69 -9.10 -9.59 10.63
N THR A 70 -10.43 -9.78 10.60
CA THR A 70 -11.06 -10.95 9.96
C THR A 70 -10.97 -10.88 8.45
N ARG A 71 -10.87 -9.66 7.91
CA ARG A 71 -10.68 -9.38 6.49
C ARG A 71 -9.24 -8.99 6.14
N ASN A 72 -8.30 -9.19 7.07
CA ASN A 72 -6.89 -8.85 6.90
C ASN A 72 -6.66 -7.37 6.54
N GLU A 73 -7.39 -6.47 7.22
CA GLU A 73 -7.40 -5.03 6.94
C GLU A 73 -6.86 -4.22 8.12
N TYR A 74 -5.79 -3.47 7.88
CA TYR A 74 -5.05 -2.72 8.90
C TYR A 74 -4.65 -1.34 8.38
N ARG A 75 -4.68 -0.35 9.25
CA ARG A 75 -4.23 1.02 8.95
C ARG A 75 -3.00 1.38 9.78
N VAL A 76 -2.06 2.06 9.17
CA VAL A 76 -0.95 2.73 9.86
C VAL A 76 -1.14 4.23 9.76
N VAL A 77 -1.05 4.92 10.89
CA VAL A 77 -1.20 6.37 10.98
C VAL A 77 0.14 7.00 11.34
N LYS A 78 0.59 7.94 10.51
CA LYS A 78 1.69 8.87 10.80
C LYS A 78 1.32 10.24 10.24
N GLN A 79 0.66 11.07 11.04
CA GLN A 79 0.09 12.33 10.58
C GLN A 79 1.09 13.17 9.76
N PRO A 80 0.64 13.74 8.61
CA PRO A 80 -0.72 13.72 8.07
C PRO A 80 -1.09 12.43 7.30
N TYR A 81 -0.21 11.44 7.24
CA TYR A 81 -0.34 10.27 6.38
C TYR A 81 -1.11 9.12 7.03
N THR A 82 -1.90 8.44 6.21
CA THR A 82 -2.54 7.14 6.48
C THR A 82 -2.13 6.14 5.41
N PHE A 83 -1.93 4.90 5.84
CA PHE A 83 -1.52 3.80 4.98
C PHE A 83 -2.40 2.60 5.30
N ASP A 84 -3.20 2.17 4.35
CA ASP A 84 -4.08 1.02 4.47
C ASP A 84 -3.44 -0.18 3.82
N PHE A 85 -3.45 -1.30 4.55
CA PHE A 85 -2.92 -2.57 4.11
C PHE A 85 -4.04 -3.59 4.14
N VAL A 86 -4.38 -4.11 2.96
CA VAL A 86 -5.37 -5.17 2.77
C VAL A 86 -4.67 -6.40 2.24
N GLY A 87 -4.80 -7.51 2.95
CA GLY A 87 -4.35 -8.81 2.44
C GLY A 87 -5.37 -9.37 1.44
N ALA A 88 -4.87 -9.85 0.31
CA ALA A 88 -5.64 -10.52 -0.74
C ALA A 88 -5.00 -11.88 -1.05
N ASP A 89 -5.78 -12.83 -1.56
CA ASP A 89 -5.25 -14.12 -2.01
C ASP A 89 -4.81 -14.07 -3.49
N GLU A 90 -4.12 -15.12 -3.97
CA GLU A 90 -3.66 -15.20 -5.36
C GLU A 90 -4.80 -15.19 -6.39
N SER A 91 -6.02 -15.57 -5.99
CA SER A 91 -7.18 -15.54 -6.89
C SER A 91 -7.66 -14.12 -7.14
N GLU A 92 -7.57 -13.24 -6.13
CA GLU A 92 -7.81 -11.80 -6.26
C GLU A 92 -6.64 -11.09 -6.97
N ALA A 93 -5.41 -11.58 -6.80
CA ALA A 93 -4.24 -11.13 -7.54
C ALA A 93 -4.39 -11.23 -9.04
N THR A 94 -5.04 -12.28 -9.53
CA THR A 94 -5.22 -12.53 -10.96
C THR A 94 -6.09 -11.44 -11.62
N ARG A 95 -7.02 -10.84 -10.86
CA ARG A 95 -7.77 -9.65 -11.31
C ARG A 95 -6.89 -8.40 -11.38
N LEU A 96 -6.02 -8.20 -10.38
CA LEU A 96 -5.10 -7.06 -10.35
C LEU A 96 -4.02 -7.15 -11.44
N HIS A 97 -3.47 -8.33 -11.69
CA HIS A 97 -2.45 -8.56 -12.73
C HIS A 97 -3.01 -8.49 -14.15
N GLY A 98 -4.31 -8.80 -14.35
CA GLY A 98 -4.98 -8.68 -15.65
C GLY A 98 -5.23 -7.24 -16.11
N GLU A 99 -5.23 -6.27 -15.18
CA GLU A 99 -5.46 -4.85 -15.44
C GLU A 99 -4.22 -3.96 -15.19
N CYS A 100 -3.20 -4.46 -14.49
CA CYS A 100 -1.97 -3.73 -14.23
C CYS A 100 -1.00 -3.83 -15.41
N ASP A 101 -0.96 -2.77 -16.21
CA ASP A 101 0.16 -2.48 -17.09
C ASP A 101 1.39 -2.05 -16.24
N ARG A 102 1.96 -3.02 -15.51
CA ARG A 102 3.33 -3.09 -14.94
C ARG A 102 3.94 -1.77 -14.45
N LEU A 103 3.18 -0.94 -13.72
CA LEU A 103 3.66 0.39 -13.37
C LEU A 103 4.33 0.48 -11.99
N LEU A 104 4.08 -0.46 -11.07
CA LEU A 104 4.52 -0.31 -9.66
C LEU A 104 4.87 -1.64 -8.95
N CYS A 105 5.46 -2.61 -9.65
CA CYS A 105 6.30 -3.60 -8.98
C CYS A 105 7.74 -3.08 -9.06
N THR A 106 8.21 -2.50 -7.96
CA THR A 106 9.65 -2.29 -7.73
C THR A 106 10.19 -3.43 -6.91
#